data_AF-B0X0Q4-F1
#
_entry.id   AF-B0X0Q4-F1
#
_cell.length_a   1.000
_cell.length_b   1.000
_cell.length_c   1.000
_cell.angle_alpha   90.00
_cell.angle_beta   90.00
_cell.angle_gamma   90.00
#
_symmetry.space_group_name_H-M   'P 1'
#
loop_
_entity.id
_entity.type
_entity.pdbx_description
1 polymer ?
#
loop_
_entity_poly.entity_id
_entity_poly.type
_entity_poly.pdbx_seq_one_letter_code
_entity_poly.pdbx_strand_id
1 'polypeptide(L)'
;MKRGDGAKRVEFSIRLFICDRPATCKVSSVVSQVSKHGCPNCVQVGQRVNQVTVYSTTACTPRDDHSFRSRSDPDHHKVQTKSGIEKIEGLDMVDQVGVDPMHTCHHGVTKRILEGPDGVYDGGPKEFDH
;
A
#
# COMPACT_ATOMS: atom_id res chain seq x y z
N MET A 1 7.24 49.61 10.30
CA MET A 1 6.98 48.17 10.48
C MET A 1 8.28 47.40 10.28
N LYS A 2 8.87 46.87 11.36
CA LYS A 2 10.05 46.00 11.28
C LYS A 2 9.58 44.62 10.81
N ARG A 3 10.09 44.16 9.65
CA ARG A 3 9.88 42.80 9.15
C ARG A 3 10.49 41.83 10.17
N GLY A 4 9.68 40.92 10.70
CA GLY A 4 10.07 39.96 11.72
C GLY A 4 11.25 39.09 11.28
N ASP A 5 12.04 38.73 12.28
CA ASP A 5 13.30 37.98 12.20
C ASP A 5 13.22 36.69 11.37
N GLY A 6 14.33 36.39 10.69
CA GLY A 6 14.46 35.38 9.65
C GLY A 6 14.07 33.96 10.09
N ALA A 7 13.09 33.39 9.38
CA ALA A 7 12.76 31.97 9.46
C ALA A 7 13.98 31.11 9.08
N LYS A 8 14.57 30.41 10.05
CA LYS A 8 15.58 29.37 9.78
C LYS A 8 14.91 28.24 9.00
N ARG A 9 15.38 28.00 7.77
CA ARG A 9 15.00 26.83 6.98
C ARG A 9 15.80 25.63 7.46
N VAL A 10 15.12 24.54 7.75
CA VAL A 10 15.74 23.25 8.08
C VAL A 10 15.53 22.34 6.88
N GLU A 11 16.63 21.83 6.33
CA GLU A 11 16.58 20.78 5.32
C GLU A 11 16.37 19.44 6.01
N PHE A 12 15.42 18.66 5.52
CA PHE A 12 15.14 17.32 6.00
C PHE A 12 14.82 16.41 4.82
N SER A 13 15.15 15.13 4.97
CA SER A 13 14.81 14.08 4.01
C SER A 13 13.86 13.09 4.66
N ILE A 14 12.77 12.75 3.99
CA ILE A 14 11.86 11.69 4.43
C ILE A 14 12.57 10.36 4.16
N ARG A 15 12.72 9.51 5.19
CA ARG A 15 13.34 8.18 5.04
C ARG A 15 12.34 7.10 4.65
N LEU A 16 11.18 7.08 5.31
CA LEU A 16 10.21 6.00 5.19
C LEU A 16 8.81 6.52 5.51
N PHE A 17 7.83 6.07 4.73
CA PHE A 17 6.41 6.31 4.91
C PHE A 17 5.74 4.97 5.26
N ILE A 18 5.27 4.83 6.50
CA ILE A 18 4.53 3.65 6.96
C ILE A 18 3.13 4.10 7.34
N CYS A 19 2.13 3.44 6.81
CA CYS A 19 0.74 3.60 7.23
C CYS A 19 -0.03 2.29 7.02
N ASP A 20 -1.25 2.23 7.53
CA ASP A 20 -2.15 1.12 7.26
C ASP A 20 -2.37 0.95 5.76
N ARG A 21 -2.70 -0.29 5.34
CA ARG A 21 -2.82 -0.60 3.92
C ARG A 21 -3.86 0.29 3.19
N PRO A 22 -5.06 0.55 3.75
CA PRO A 22 -6.02 1.48 3.15
C PRO A 22 -5.45 2.89 2.94
N ALA A 23 -4.80 3.48 3.95
CA ALA A 23 -4.17 4.80 3.79
C ALA A 23 -3.05 4.76 2.75
N THR A 24 -2.20 3.72 2.77
CA THR A 24 -1.12 3.54 1.79
C THR A 24 -1.68 3.59 0.37
N CYS A 25 -2.75 2.82 0.11
CA CYS A 25 -3.41 2.76 -1.19
C CYS A 25 -4.08 4.08 -1.60
N LYS A 26 -4.44 4.92 -0.64
CA LYS A 26 -5.05 6.23 -0.88
C LYS A 26 -3.99 7.28 -1.19
N VAL A 27 -2.89 7.32 -0.43
CA VAL A 27 -1.84 8.33 -0.61
C VAL A 27 -0.97 8.09 -1.84
N SER A 28 -0.76 6.83 -2.22
CA SER A 28 0.00 6.44 -3.42
C SER A 28 -0.89 6.19 -4.64
N SER A 29 -2.21 6.28 -4.47
CA SER A 29 -3.22 6.03 -5.52
C SER A 29 -3.06 4.67 -6.23
N VAL A 30 -2.70 3.63 -5.48
CA VAL A 30 -2.58 2.25 -5.97
C VAL A 30 -3.78 1.40 -5.57
N VAL A 31 -3.95 0.29 -6.26
CA VAL A 31 -4.94 -0.74 -5.94
C VAL A 31 -4.59 -1.46 -4.62
N SER A 32 -5.60 -1.99 -3.95
CA SER A 32 -5.42 -2.73 -2.70
C SER A 32 -4.73 -4.07 -2.95
N GLN A 33 -4.09 -4.64 -1.91
CA GLN A 33 -3.48 -5.97 -1.94
C GLN A 33 -4.44 -7.10 -2.34
N VAL A 34 -5.75 -6.89 -2.17
CA VAL A 34 -6.79 -7.84 -2.59
C VAL A 34 -7.07 -7.83 -4.09
N SER A 35 -6.58 -6.84 -4.83
CA SER A 35 -6.68 -6.79 -6.29
C SER A 35 -5.65 -7.72 -6.94
N LYS A 36 -5.83 -8.06 -8.22
CA LYS A 36 -4.88 -8.92 -8.94
C LYS A 36 -3.50 -8.28 -9.10
N HIS A 37 -3.43 -6.96 -9.29
CA HIS A 37 -2.17 -6.22 -9.44
C HIS A 37 -1.77 -5.55 -8.13
N GLY A 38 -2.09 -6.16 -6.98
CA GLY A 38 -1.98 -5.51 -5.67
C GLY A 38 -0.61 -5.58 -5.00
N CYS A 39 0.37 -6.30 -5.56
CA CYS A 39 1.72 -6.40 -5.00
C CYS A 39 2.44 -5.04 -5.10
N PRO A 40 2.85 -4.42 -3.97
CA PRO A 40 3.63 -3.18 -4.02
C PRO A 40 5.09 -3.43 -4.43
N ASN A 41 5.64 -4.60 -4.11
CA ASN A 41 7.06 -4.91 -4.29
C ASN A 41 7.41 -5.48 -5.67
N CYS A 42 6.40 -5.92 -6.43
CA CYS A 42 6.62 -6.79 -7.57
C CYS A 42 5.52 -6.65 -8.63
N VAL A 43 5.88 -6.90 -9.89
CA VAL A 43 4.95 -6.85 -11.03
C VAL A 43 4.39 -8.24 -11.27
N GLN A 44 3.41 -8.65 -10.47
CA GLN A 44 2.75 -9.94 -10.62
C GLN A 44 1.23 -9.82 -10.68
N VAL A 45 0.61 -10.75 -11.38
CA VAL A 45 -0.85 -10.84 -11.50
C VAL A 45 -1.34 -11.98 -10.63
N GLY A 46 -2.06 -11.63 -9.57
CA GLY A 46 -2.74 -12.58 -8.70
C GLY A 46 -3.94 -13.24 -9.37
N GLN A 47 -4.17 -14.51 -9.03
CA GLN A 47 -5.35 -15.26 -9.44
C GLN A 47 -6.40 -15.25 -8.33
N ARG A 48 -7.68 -15.24 -8.70
CA ARG A 48 -8.78 -15.30 -7.74
C ARG A 48 -9.17 -16.76 -7.51
N VAL A 49 -8.96 -17.26 -6.30
CA VAL A 49 -9.27 -18.63 -5.86
C VAL A 49 -10.13 -18.52 -4.60
N ASN A 50 -11.32 -19.12 -4.61
CA ASN A 50 -12.26 -19.08 -3.48
C ASN A 50 -12.48 -17.66 -2.92
N GLN A 51 -12.72 -16.68 -3.80
CA GLN A 51 -12.89 -15.26 -3.47
C GLN A 51 -11.66 -14.55 -2.86
N VAL A 52 -10.53 -15.24 -2.73
CA VAL A 52 -9.25 -14.69 -2.27
C VAL A 52 -8.33 -14.48 -3.47
N THR A 53 -7.53 -13.43 -3.44
CA THR A 53 -6.48 -13.23 -4.43
C THR A 53 -5.20 -13.90 -3.95
N VAL A 54 -4.69 -14.84 -4.74
CA VAL A 54 -3.49 -15.62 -4.47
C VAL A 54 -2.41 -15.22 -5.48
N TYR A 55 -1.22 -14.98 -4.97
CA TYR A 55 -0.04 -14.60 -5.73
C TYR A 55 0.84 -15.82 -5.98
N SER A 56 1.65 -15.76 -7.04
CA SER A 56 2.60 -16.83 -7.34
C SER A 56 3.70 -16.87 -6.27
N THR A 57 4.16 -18.07 -5.92
CA THR A 57 5.34 -18.25 -5.07
C THR A 57 6.65 -18.10 -5.84
N THR A 58 6.59 -18.08 -7.17
CA THR A 58 7.75 -17.88 -8.04
C THR A 58 8.21 -16.42 -8.00
N ALA A 59 9.53 -16.21 -7.99
CA ALA A 59 10.11 -14.88 -8.10
C ALA A 59 9.59 -14.17 -9.36
N CYS A 60 9.15 -12.93 -9.18
CA CYS A 60 8.67 -12.08 -10.26
C CYS A 60 9.51 -10.80 -10.33
N THR A 61 9.33 -10.02 -11.39
CA THR A 61 10.08 -8.77 -11.59
C THR A 61 9.83 -7.82 -10.41
N PRO A 62 10.88 -7.37 -9.70
CA PRO A 62 10.72 -6.39 -8.64
C PRO A 62 10.24 -5.06 -9.23
N ARG A 63 9.42 -4.34 -8.48
CA ARG A 63 9.03 -2.98 -8.83
C ARG A 63 10.16 -2.04 -8.42
N ASP A 64 10.36 -0.98 -9.18
CA ASP A 64 11.28 0.11 -8.86
C ASP A 64 10.58 1.46 -9.03
N ASP A 65 11.17 2.54 -8.51
CA ASP A 65 10.56 3.88 -8.60
C ASP A 65 10.32 4.32 -10.05
N HIS A 66 11.25 3.98 -10.94
CA HIS A 66 11.14 4.34 -12.35
C HIS A 66 9.93 3.66 -13.01
N SER A 67 9.78 2.34 -12.88
CA SER A 67 8.67 1.55 -13.43
C SER A 67 7.32 1.92 -12.81
N PHE A 68 7.30 2.30 -11.52
CA PHE A 68 6.13 2.86 -10.86
C PHE A 68 5.74 4.20 -11.49
N ARG A 69 6.70 5.12 -11.64
CA ARG A 69 6.47 6.45 -12.22
C ARG A 69 6.28 6.44 -13.73
N SER A 70 6.72 5.42 -14.45
CA SER A 70 6.38 5.23 -15.86
C SER A 70 5.06 4.51 -16.06
N ARG A 71 4.41 4.05 -14.97
CA ARG A 71 3.17 3.25 -14.99
C ARG A 71 3.31 2.02 -15.89
N SER A 72 4.44 1.31 -15.81
CA SER A 72 4.69 0.10 -16.61
C SER A 72 3.66 -1.01 -16.35
N ASP A 73 3.04 -1.00 -15.17
CA ASP A 73 1.89 -1.85 -14.81
C ASP A 73 0.68 -0.95 -14.51
N PRO A 74 -0.10 -0.56 -15.52
CA PRO A 74 -1.16 0.44 -15.38
C PRO A 74 -2.29 -0.03 -14.44
N ASP A 75 -2.52 -1.34 -14.34
CA ASP A 75 -3.56 -1.94 -13.48
C ASP A 75 -3.21 -1.89 -11.99
N HIS A 76 -1.94 -1.63 -11.65
CA HIS A 76 -1.53 -1.33 -10.28
C HIS A 76 -2.00 0.06 -9.81
N HIS A 77 -2.21 0.99 -10.74
CA HIS A 77 -2.54 2.36 -10.44
C HIS A 77 -4.05 2.60 -10.57
N LYS A 78 -4.66 3.25 -9.58
CA LYS A 78 -6.05 3.71 -9.67
C LYS A 78 -6.20 4.90 -10.62
N VAL A 79 -5.13 5.66 -10.79
CA VAL A 79 -5.09 6.88 -11.60
C VAL A 79 -3.79 6.88 -12.40
N GLN A 80 -3.88 7.23 -13.69
CA GLN A 80 -2.72 7.19 -14.59
C GLN A 80 -1.85 8.46 -14.53
N THR A 81 -2.13 9.37 -13.58
CA THR A 81 -1.40 10.63 -13.38
C THR A 81 -0.74 10.68 -12.01
N LYS A 82 0.29 11.54 -11.86
CA LYS A 82 1.01 11.69 -10.59
C LYS A 82 0.10 12.23 -9.50
N SER A 83 0.02 11.54 -8.36
CA SER A 83 -0.94 11.88 -7.30
C SER A 83 -0.40 11.61 -5.88
N GLY A 84 -0.96 12.34 -4.91
CA GLY A 84 -0.59 12.22 -3.49
C GLY A 84 0.91 12.38 -3.23
N ILE A 85 1.51 11.41 -2.54
CA ILE A 85 2.93 11.45 -2.14
C ILE A 85 3.90 11.29 -3.32
N GLU A 86 3.44 10.80 -4.48
CA GLU A 86 4.27 10.68 -5.70
C GLU A 86 4.73 12.05 -6.24
N LYS A 87 4.04 13.13 -5.83
CA LYS A 87 4.41 14.51 -6.19
C LYS A 87 5.65 15.01 -5.46
N ILE A 88 6.09 14.31 -4.41
CA ILE A 88 7.31 14.66 -3.68
C ILE A 88 8.50 14.21 -4.53
N GLU A 89 9.35 15.17 -4.89
CA GLU A 89 10.59 14.91 -5.61
C GLU A 89 11.60 14.23 -4.67
N GLY A 90 12.30 13.21 -5.18
CA GLY A 90 13.29 12.46 -4.42
C GLY A 90 12.72 11.41 -3.45
N LEU A 91 11.40 11.21 -3.42
CA LEU A 91 10.77 10.10 -2.70
C LEU A 91 10.68 8.86 -3.61
N ASP A 92 11.28 7.75 -3.20
CA ASP A 92 11.13 6.45 -3.87
C ASP A 92 9.79 5.81 -3.49
N MET A 93 8.93 5.60 -4.47
CA MET A 93 7.58 5.08 -4.24
C MET A 93 7.53 3.60 -3.89
N VAL A 94 8.61 2.84 -4.11
CA VAL A 94 8.69 1.41 -3.79
C VAL A 94 9.47 1.20 -2.51
N ASP A 95 10.67 1.76 -2.41
CA ASP A 95 11.57 1.50 -1.28
C ASP A 95 11.23 2.33 -0.04
N GLN A 96 10.68 3.53 -0.22
CA GLN A 96 10.35 4.43 0.91
C GLN A 96 8.88 4.40 1.30
N VAL A 97 8.03 3.64 0.60
CA VAL A 97 6.62 3.44 0.98
C VAL A 97 6.45 2.00 1.47
N GLY A 98 6.69 1.80 2.76
CA GLY A 98 6.71 0.48 3.39
C GLY A 98 5.31 -0.10 3.58
N VAL A 99 5.22 -1.43 3.48
CA VAL A 99 4.00 -2.18 3.85
C VAL A 99 4.01 -2.44 5.34
N ASP A 100 2.96 -1.98 6.04
CA ASP A 100 2.77 -2.28 7.46
C ASP A 100 2.34 -3.75 7.69
N PRO A 101 3.16 -4.57 8.39
CA PRO A 101 2.84 -5.97 8.66
C PRO A 101 1.62 -6.15 9.58
N MET A 102 1.27 -5.17 10.41
CA MET A 102 0.09 -5.24 11.27
C MET A 102 -1.21 -5.34 10.46
N HIS A 103 -1.41 -4.48 9.47
CA HIS A 103 -2.63 -4.51 8.67
C HIS A 103 -2.67 -5.64 7.64
N THR A 104 -1.52 -6.04 7.09
CA THR A 104 -1.46 -7.09 6.06
C THR A 104 -1.50 -8.49 6.67
N CYS A 105 -0.71 -8.75 7.71
CA CYS A 105 -0.60 -10.07 8.32
C CYS A 105 -1.47 -10.17 9.58
N HIS A 106 -1.21 -9.35 10.60
CA HIS A 106 -1.82 -9.56 11.92
C HIS A 106 -3.34 -9.30 11.93
N HIS A 107 -3.84 -8.30 11.23
CA HIS A 107 -5.29 -8.11 11.07
C HIS A 107 -5.86 -8.93 9.91
N GLY A 108 -5.17 -8.96 8.77
CA GLY A 108 -5.66 -9.63 7.57
C GLY A 108 -5.78 -11.14 7.72
N VAL A 109 -4.69 -11.80 8.15
CA VAL A 109 -4.61 -13.26 8.27
C VAL A 109 -5.38 -13.74 9.50
N THR A 110 -5.25 -13.07 10.65
CA THR A 110 -5.95 -13.50 11.88
C THR A 110 -7.46 -13.47 11.71
N LYS A 111 -8.03 -12.44 11.05
CA LYS A 111 -9.46 -12.43 10.72
C LYS A 111 -9.86 -13.65 9.89
N ARG A 112 -9.08 -14.00 8.87
CA ARG A 112 -9.34 -15.18 8.02
C ARG A 112 -9.24 -16.49 8.77
N ILE A 113 -8.25 -16.64 9.65
CA ILE A 113 -8.10 -17.85 10.48
C ILE A 113 -9.32 -18.00 11.39
N LEU A 114 -9.77 -16.91 11.99
CA LEU A 114 -10.90 -16.93 12.91
C LEU A 114 -12.26 -17.08 12.20
N GLU A 115 -12.43 -16.56 10.98
CA GLU A 115 -13.63 -16.70 10.13
C GLU A 115 -13.83 -18.13 9.57
N GLY A 116 -12.78 -18.95 9.57
CA GLY A 116 -12.80 -20.30 8.99
C GLY A 116 -12.88 -20.31 7.45
N PRO A 117 -12.70 -21.49 6.82
CA PRO A 117 -12.71 -21.65 5.36
C PRO A 117 -14.08 -21.36 4.71
N ASP A 118 -15.17 -21.43 5.46
CA ASP A 118 -16.54 -21.20 4.98
C ASP A 118 -17.04 -19.76 5.21
N GLY A 119 -16.24 -18.90 5.85
CA GLY A 119 -16.58 -17.48 6.09
C GLY A 119 -17.73 -17.24 7.06
N VAL A 120 -18.10 -18.25 7.87
CA VAL A 120 -19.15 -18.16 8.88
C VAL A 120 -18.51 -18.05 10.26
N TYR A 121 -18.47 -16.84 10.79
CA TYR A 121 -18.15 -16.59 12.18
C TYR A 121 -19.44 -16.72 13.01
N ASP A 122 -19.58 -17.79 13.78
CA ASP A 122 -20.72 -18.05 14.65
C ASP A 122 -20.52 -17.45 16.05
N GLY A 123 -20.68 -16.12 16.15
CA GLY A 123 -21.22 -15.53 17.39
C GLY A 123 -20.26 -15.04 18.46
N GLY A 124 -19.27 -14.19 18.12
CA GLY A 124 -18.63 -13.27 19.08
C GLY A 124 -19.14 -11.83 18.90
N PRO A 125 -19.26 -11.00 19.97
CA PRO A 125 -19.96 -9.73 19.90
C PRO A 125 -19.29 -8.76 18.91
N LYS A 126 -20.12 -8.18 18.03
CA LYS A 126 -19.73 -7.12 17.11
C LYS A 126 -19.59 -5.81 17.88
N GLU A 127 -18.41 -5.55 18.42
CA GLU A 127 -17.97 -4.19 18.70
C GLU A 127 -16.55 -4.03 18.19
N PHE A 128 -16.38 -3.12 17.23
CA PHE A 128 -15.40 -2.05 17.28
C PHE A 128 -15.72 -1.11 16.11
N ASP A 129 -16.60 -0.14 16.40
CA ASP A 129 -16.71 1.11 15.66
C ASP A 129 -15.37 1.83 15.71
N HIS A 130 -14.95 2.39 14.56
CA HIS A 130 -14.34 3.73 14.41
C HIS A 130 -14.37 4.12 12.92
#